data_AF-A0A2G7FIB0-F1
#
_entry.id   AF-A0A2G7FIB0-F1
#
_cell.length_a   1.000
_cell.length_b   1.000
_cell.length_c   1.000
_cell.angle_alpha   90.00
_cell.angle_beta   90.00
_cell.angle_gamma   90.00
#
_symmetry.space_group_name_H-M   'P 1'
#
loop_
_entity.id
_entity.type
_entity.pdbx_description
1 polymer ?
#
loop_
_entity_poly.entity_id
_entity_poly.type
_entity_poly.pdbx_seq_one_letter_code
_entity_poly.pdbx_strand_id
1 'polypeptide(L)'
;MGMFNFHKHEIEKNIEWNPTGFQFIEAWSFPNVNEVTSWNFRHGCLENSQLKEWLQQTGKFSTPSYPLSEQPNGGIRLLICNYTLFERVSLGMSSEDYKLVEAGLALHPATLSTLEVNGGMFSRYSWYTGQQGYRTSIILKAPQKYEIANYMLSLTHDTASQWTTALLAGEDIIDLFPLMEDYRSELPFRAQAPGRTIRTSLAQSPHMWNNPLTLPCILVTDHLKRLQQYCTGSLTQQVMVIEEHLGVTTVGRRNQVPRFRGPTNRRLQSKDADFLNLGISISRSQTHFLTVSINSKLTSILFTKLSPKWNHEASQFLLSIVNESPGEWRGQSLHYNQIRELIEHNVCLAKSIEDHVLCLQARMELQLDVLYSFVAQSDNRLNAHLAASTGRDSTSMKILAFITTIFLPGTFIATLFSMDMFDWKSAPSDGSSAVSSQFWIYWATAAPLTAVTLGGWALWWNFEKHSHGLPRRSARNRNSLKIEFQSIQLSHALKDAISTTEDSQNFTGDESNKVAAAFIDLQPKISSTLDNIVSKKPQFDTGLLGIGSVSFLVKWNLQQEKDLSADLGKAVVAKLAEPYASVAPLLNDQIAAAFEKALAAYN
;
A
#
# COMPACT_ATOMS: atom_id res chain seq x y z
N MET A 1 13.90 28.46 -31.35
CA MET A 1 12.70 27.82 -30.77
C MET A 1 13.23 26.74 -29.83
N GLY A 2 13.16 26.95 -28.51
CA GLY A 2 13.80 26.06 -27.53
C GLY A 2 13.02 24.75 -27.32
N MET A 3 13.71 23.66 -26.96
CA MET A 3 13.12 22.32 -26.75
C MET A 3 11.92 22.30 -25.78
N PHE A 4 11.89 23.22 -24.81
CA PHE A 4 10.77 23.34 -23.86
C PHE A 4 9.48 23.89 -24.48
N ASN A 5 9.57 24.71 -25.55
CA ASN A 5 8.38 25.30 -26.18
C ASN A 5 7.64 24.31 -27.07
N PHE A 6 8.31 23.24 -27.52
CA PHE A 6 7.69 22.21 -28.38
C PHE A 6 6.64 21.40 -27.60
N HIS A 7 7.02 20.90 -26.42
CA HIS A 7 6.13 20.12 -25.55
C HIS A 7 5.01 20.98 -24.93
N LYS A 8 5.26 22.28 -24.72
CA LYS A 8 4.30 23.20 -24.11
C LYS A 8 2.96 23.27 -24.84
N HIS A 9 2.96 23.26 -26.18
CA HIS A 9 1.72 23.37 -26.96
C HIS A 9 0.84 22.11 -26.85
N GLU A 10 1.46 20.94 -26.65
CA GLU A 10 0.74 19.69 -26.41
C GLU A 10 0.10 19.69 -25.02
N ILE A 11 0.85 20.15 -24.01
CA ILE A 11 0.40 20.26 -22.62
C ILE A 11 -0.73 21.29 -22.49
N GLU A 12 -0.65 22.44 -23.16
CA GLU A 12 -1.72 23.45 -23.18
C GLU A 12 -3.09 22.88 -23.64
N LYS A 13 -3.09 21.85 -24.50
CA LYS A 13 -4.31 21.19 -24.98
C LYS A 13 -4.90 20.18 -23.99
N ASN A 14 -4.06 19.64 -23.11
CA ASN A 14 -4.46 18.64 -22.12
C ASN A 14 -4.97 19.28 -20.82
N ILE A 15 -4.71 20.58 -20.63
CA ILE A 15 -5.16 21.35 -19.48
C ILE A 15 -6.59 21.86 -19.68
N GLU A 16 -7.43 21.66 -18.68
CA GLU A 16 -8.71 22.31 -18.53
C GLU A 16 -8.52 23.71 -17.92
N TRP A 17 -9.03 24.73 -18.61
CA TRP A 17 -8.89 26.12 -18.21
C TRP A 17 -10.20 26.60 -17.58
N ASN A 18 -10.22 26.76 -16.24
CA ASN A 18 -11.41 27.13 -15.49
C ASN A 18 -11.15 28.39 -14.65
N PRO A 19 -11.51 29.59 -15.12
CA PRO A 19 -11.16 30.83 -14.44
C PRO A 19 -12.00 31.04 -13.17
N THR A 20 -11.45 30.68 -12.01
CA THR A 20 -12.13 30.78 -10.69
C THR A 20 -11.67 31.98 -9.85
N GLY A 21 -10.96 32.94 -10.45
CA GLY A 21 -10.39 34.11 -9.77
C GLY A 21 -9.02 33.85 -9.12
N PHE A 22 -8.35 34.93 -8.71
CA PHE A 22 -7.00 34.87 -8.16
C PHE A 22 -6.93 35.48 -6.76
N GLN A 23 -5.92 35.09 -6.01
CA GLN A 23 -5.47 35.80 -4.81
C GLN A 23 -4.06 36.32 -5.03
N PHE A 24 -3.75 37.52 -4.54
CA PHE A 24 -2.41 38.08 -4.62
C PHE A 24 -1.86 38.41 -3.23
N ILE A 25 -0.54 38.33 -3.11
CA ILE A 25 0.24 38.80 -1.96
C ILE A 25 1.43 39.58 -2.50
N GLU A 26 1.59 40.81 -2.04
CA GLU A 26 2.73 41.67 -2.34
C GLU A 26 3.38 42.11 -1.04
N ALA A 27 4.68 41.90 -0.95
CA ALA A 27 5.50 42.30 0.16
C ALA A 27 6.64 43.16 -0.36
N TRP A 28 6.63 44.44 -0.01
CA TRP A 28 7.56 45.45 -0.49
C TRP A 28 8.62 45.69 0.57
N SER A 29 9.87 45.31 0.29
CA SER A 29 10.99 45.57 1.20
C SER A 29 11.52 46.99 0.99
N PHE A 30 11.75 47.70 2.09
CA PHE A 30 12.36 49.01 2.10
C PHE A 30 13.56 49.00 3.05
N PRO A 31 14.60 49.80 2.76
CA PRO A 31 15.68 49.99 3.73
C PRO A 31 15.12 50.44 5.08
N ASN A 32 15.62 49.88 6.18
CA ASN A 32 15.26 50.25 7.56
C ASN A 32 13.79 50.02 8.00
N VAL A 33 12.95 49.37 7.18
CA VAL A 33 11.57 49.03 7.55
C VAL A 33 11.48 47.53 7.84
N ASN A 34 11.33 47.19 9.13
CA ASN A 34 11.21 45.81 9.60
C ASN A 34 9.79 45.47 10.11
N GLU A 35 8.84 46.37 9.97
CA GLU A 35 7.45 46.18 10.41
C GLU A 35 6.51 45.98 9.23
N VAL A 36 5.50 45.13 9.43
CA VAL A 36 4.46 44.87 8.44
C VAL A 36 3.32 45.85 8.62
N THR A 37 2.98 46.56 7.56
CA THR A 37 1.94 47.59 7.51
C THR A 37 1.07 47.38 6.27
N SER A 38 -0.07 48.07 6.21
CA SER A 38 -0.98 47.96 5.07
C SER A 38 -0.42 48.50 3.75
N TRP A 39 0.63 49.33 3.78
CA TRP A 39 1.20 49.93 2.58
C TRP A 39 2.36 49.11 1.99
N ASN A 40 3.18 48.44 2.82
CA ASN A 40 4.26 47.55 2.36
C ASN A 40 3.83 46.08 2.23
N PHE A 41 2.74 45.67 2.85
CA PHE A 41 2.22 44.31 2.72
C PHE A 41 0.76 44.34 2.27
N ARG A 42 0.55 44.11 0.97
CA ARG A 42 -0.76 44.15 0.32
C ARG A 42 -1.21 42.75 -0.03
N HIS A 43 -2.48 42.45 0.18
CA HIS A 43 -3.06 41.18 -0.22
C HIS A 43 -4.54 41.35 -0.55
N GLY A 44 -5.09 40.43 -1.33
CA GLY A 44 -6.51 40.45 -1.66
C GLY A 44 -6.85 39.45 -2.77
N CYS A 45 -8.11 39.46 -3.20
CA CYS A 45 -8.55 38.72 -4.38
C CYS A 45 -8.53 39.63 -5.61
N LEU A 46 -8.14 39.09 -6.76
CA LEU A 46 -8.21 39.77 -8.05
C LEU A 46 -9.34 39.18 -8.89
N GLU A 47 -10.09 40.07 -9.53
CA GLU A 47 -10.93 39.70 -10.68
C GLU A 47 -10.05 39.49 -11.93
N ASN A 48 -10.51 38.68 -12.88
CA ASN A 48 -9.74 38.40 -14.10
C ASN A 48 -9.40 39.67 -14.89
N SER A 49 -10.27 40.69 -14.86
CA SER A 49 -10.06 42.00 -15.50
C SER A 49 -8.88 42.77 -14.90
N GLN A 50 -8.59 42.57 -13.61
CA GLN A 50 -7.56 43.29 -12.86
C GLN A 50 -6.19 42.62 -12.94
N LEU A 51 -6.11 41.39 -13.44
CA LEU A 51 -4.86 40.63 -13.53
C LEU A 51 -3.78 41.39 -14.31
N LYS A 52 -4.15 41.99 -15.45
CA LYS A 52 -3.23 42.75 -16.29
C LYS A 52 -2.73 44.02 -15.59
N GLU A 53 -3.61 44.73 -14.89
CA GLU A 53 -3.24 45.92 -14.09
C GLU A 53 -2.28 45.55 -12.96
N TRP A 54 -2.55 44.44 -12.28
CA TRP A 54 -1.68 43.92 -11.22
C TRP A 54 -0.30 43.51 -11.74
N LEU A 55 -0.25 42.76 -12.85
CA LEU A 55 1.01 42.34 -13.48
C LEU A 55 1.85 43.55 -13.91
N GLN A 56 1.22 44.56 -14.51
CA GLN A 56 1.86 45.79 -15.00
C GLN A 56 2.10 46.85 -13.91
N GLN A 57 1.62 46.62 -12.67
CA GLN A 57 1.74 47.55 -11.55
C GLN A 57 1.13 48.93 -11.84
N THR A 58 -0.08 48.95 -12.41
CA THR A 58 -0.81 50.17 -12.76
C THR A 58 -2.01 50.42 -11.84
N GLY A 59 -2.51 51.66 -11.82
CA GLY A 59 -3.71 52.03 -11.07
C GLY A 59 -3.57 51.78 -9.56
N LYS A 60 -4.48 50.96 -9.02
CA LYS A 60 -4.53 50.61 -7.59
C LYS A 60 -3.38 49.71 -7.13
N PHE A 61 -2.68 49.06 -8.07
CA PHE A 61 -1.54 48.18 -7.82
C PHE A 61 -0.20 48.85 -8.16
N SER A 62 -0.18 50.18 -8.20
CA SER A 62 1.06 50.93 -8.37
C SER A 62 2.00 50.75 -7.17
N THR A 63 3.30 50.85 -7.44
CA THR A 63 4.38 50.79 -6.44
C THR A 63 4.05 51.72 -5.26
N PRO A 64 4.16 51.25 -4.00
CA PRO A 64 3.89 52.09 -2.84
C PRO A 64 4.73 53.37 -2.86
N SER A 65 4.09 54.50 -2.56
CA SER A 65 4.74 55.81 -2.45
C SER A 65 5.32 56.10 -1.07
N TYR A 66 5.16 55.17 -0.12
CA TYR A 66 5.63 55.25 1.25
C TYR A 66 6.68 54.16 1.52
N PRO A 67 7.70 54.41 2.36
CA PRO A 67 7.98 55.69 3.04
C PRO A 67 8.46 56.76 2.06
N LEU A 68 8.03 58.00 2.25
CA LEU A 68 8.51 59.13 1.47
C LEU A 68 10.04 59.19 1.64
N SER A 69 10.77 59.23 0.52
CA SER A 69 12.24 59.32 0.39
C SER A 69 13.03 58.03 0.11
N GLU A 70 12.41 56.84 0.07
CA GLU A 70 13.14 55.61 -0.29
C GLU A 70 12.41 54.76 -1.35
N GLN A 71 13.17 54.22 -2.30
CA GLN A 71 12.66 53.24 -3.27
C GLN A 71 12.72 51.84 -2.65
N PRO A 72 11.81 50.93 -3.02
CA PRO A 72 11.86 49.56 -2.52
C PRO A 72 13.15 48.87 -3.00
N ASN A 73 13.81 48.16 -2.09
CA ASN A 73 15.09 47.50 -2.34
C ASN A 73 14.94 45.99 -2.65
N GLY A 74 13.71 45.50 -2.76
CA GLY A 74 13.38 44.11 -3.06
C GLY A 74 11.96 43.78 -2.61
N GLY A 75 11.61 42.51 -2.66
CA GLY A 75 10.32 42.04 -2.17
C GLY A 75 9.81 40.77 -2.81
N ILE A 76 8.55 40.46 -2.51
CA ILE A 76 7.84 39.28 -3.01
C ILE A 76 6.56 39.73 -3.71
N ARG A 77 6.33 39.21 -4.91
CA ARG A 77 5.05 39.27 -5.62
C ARG A 77 4.58 37.85 -5.89
N LEU A 78 3.51 37.45 -5.24
CA LEU A 78 2.96 36.11 -5.29
C LEU A 78 1.54 36.15 -5.83
N LEU A 79 1.31 35.46 -6.95
CA LEU A 79 -0.02 35.17 -7.47
C LEU A 79 -0.43 33.76 -7.05
N ILE A 80 -1.64 33.62 -6.54
CA ILE A 80 -2.22 32.38 -6.06
C ILE A 80 -3.45 32.06 -6.92
N CYS A 81 -3.53 30.83 -7.41
CA CYS A 81 -4.67 30.35 -8.19
C CYS A 81 -5.07 28.93 -7.77
N ASN A 82 -6.33 28.57 -8.02
CA ASN A 82 -6.79 27.21 -7.81
C ASN A 82 -6.21 26.28 -8.86
N TYR A 83 -5.96 25.04 -8.46
CA TYR A 83 -5.47 23.98 -9.34
C TYR A 83 -5.97 22.64 -8.82
N THR A 84 -6.37 21.76 -9.73
CA THR A 84 -6.71 20.37 -9.43
C THR A 84 -6.08 19.44 -10.45
N LEU A 85 -5.81 18.20 -10.03
CA LEU A 85 -5.27 17.16 -10.90
C LEU A 85 -6.10 15.89 -10.74
N PHE A 86 -7.37 15.93 -11.14
CA PHE A 86 -8.25 14.78 -11.07
C PHE A 86 -8.62 14.35 -12.48
N GLU A 87 -8.05 13.23 -12.95
CA GLU A 87 -8.09 12.73 -14.34
C GLU A 87 -7.39 13.62 -15.38
N ARG A 88 -7.55 14.95 -15.28
CA ARG A 88 -6.86 15.97 -16.07
C ARG A 88 -6.42 17.13 -15.18
N VAL A 89 -5.40 17.86 -15.63
CA VAL A 89 -4.98 19.12 -14.99
C VAL A 89 -6.06 20.16 -15.23
N SER A 90 -6.57 20.78 -14.16
CA SER A 90 -7.42 21.97 -14.24
C SER A 90 -6.72 23.13 -13.56
N LEU A 91 -6.65 24.28 -14.23
CA LEU A 91 -6.03 25.49 -13.69
C LEU A 91 -7.08 26.61 -13.60
N GLY A 92 -7.02 27.34 -12.48
CA GLY A 92 -7.92 28.42 -12.07
C GLY A 92 -7.89 29.69 -12.93
N MET A 93 -7.45 29.61 -14.19
CA MET A 93 -7.24 30.76 -15.09
C MET A 93 -7.52 30.39 -16.54
N SER A 94 -7.57 31.38 -17.43
CA SER A 94 -7.63 31.13 -18.88
C SER A 94 -6.23 30.88 -19.48
N SER A 95 -6.17 30.25 -20.66
CA SER A 95 -4.90 30.03 -21.38
C SER A 95 -4.20 31.35 -21.75
N GLU A 96 -4.98 32.40 -22.04
CA GLU A 96 -4.46 33.74 -22.34
C GLU A 96 -3.89 34.39 -21.09
N ASP A 97 -4.59 34.29 -19.96
CA ASP A 97 -4.13 34.80 -18.66
C ASP A 97 -2.84 34.11 -18.22
N TYR A 98 -2.73 32.79 -18.42
CA TYR A 98 -1.49 32.07 -18.09
C TYR A 98 -0.30 32.59 -18.88
N LYS A 99 -0.46 32.90 -20.17
CA LYS A 99 0.62 33.47 -21.01
C LYS A 99 1.04 34.85 -20.50
N LEU A 100 0.08 35.65 -20.03
CA LEU A 100 0.37 36.94 -19.40
C LEU A 100 1.09 36.78 -18.05
N VAL A 101 0.65 35.83 -17.22
CA VAL A 101 1.26 35.54 -15.91
C VAL A 101 2.67 35.00 -16.06
N GLU A 102 2.89 34.06 -16.97
CA GLU A 102 4.19 33.48 -17.25
C GLU A 102 5.17 34.56 -17.72
N ALA A 103 4.76 35.44 -18.64
CA ALA A 103 5.58 36.54 -19.11
C ALA A 103 5.80 37.60 -18.01
N GLY A 104 4.75 37.99 -17.28
CA GLY A 104 4.78 39.06 -16.30
C GLY A 104 5.52 38.71 -15.01
N LEU A 105 5.49 37.44 -14.59
CA LEU A 105 6.24 36.93 -13.44
C LEU A 105 7.59 36.30 -13.86
N ALA A 106 7.91 36.31 -15.15
CA ALA A 106 9.11 35.69 -15.71
C ALA A 106 9.27 34.21 -15.29
N LEU A 107 8.18 33.44 -15.31
CA LEU A 107 8.20 32.03 -14.90
C LEU A 107 8.98 31.19 -15.92
N HIS A 108 9.64 30.14 -15.43
CA HIS A 108 10.35 29.22 -16.31
C HIS A 108 9.36 28.39 -17.16
N PRO A 109 9.64 28.11 -18.46
CA PRO A 109 8.72 27.37 -19.34
C PRO A 109 8.35 25.97 -18.85
N ALA A 110 9.18 25.35 -18.01
CA ALA A 110 8.90 24.05 -17.39
C ALA A 110 7.77 24.09 -16.34
N THR A 111 7.27 25.28 -15.97
CA THR A 111 6.20 25.44 -14.98
C THR A 111 4.94 24.68 -15.39
N LEU A 112 4.54 24.79 -16.66
CA LEU A 112 3.32 24.15 -17.15
C LEU A 112 3.44 22.62 -17.14
N SER A 113 4.56 22.07 -17.62
CA SER A 113 4.81 20.61 -17.61
C SER A 113 4.89 20.03 -16.20
N THR A 114 5.25 20.84 -15.21
CA THR A 114 5.30 20.40 -13.82
C THR A 114 3.92 20.13 -13.23
N LEU A 115 2.87 20.77 -13.76
CA LEU A 115 1.50 20.59 -13.29
C LEU A 115 0.96 19.18 -13.58
N GLU A 116 1.53 18.44 -14.53
CA GLU A 116 1.10 17.07 -14.87
C GLU A 116 1.74 16.00 -13.96
N VAL A 117 2.71 16.38 -13.11
CA VAL A 117 3.47 15.41 -12.32
C VAL A 117 2.77 15.07 -11.01
N ASN A 118 2.23 13.85 -10.92
CA ASN A 118 1.56 13.32 -9.72
C ASN A 118 2.51 13.02 -8.55
N GLY A 119 3.71 12.51 -8.85
CA GLY A 119 4.66 11.99 -7.85
C GLY A 119 5.45 13.06 -7.08
N GLY A 120 5.22 14.33 -7.38
CA GLY A 120 6.02 15.45 -6.90
C GLY A 120 7.27 15.69 -7.74
N MET A 121 7.75 16.92 -7.75
CA MET A 121 8.94 17.34 -8.50
C MET A 121 9.58 18.56 -7.85
N PHE A 122 10.89 18.71 -8.02
CA PHE A 122 11.60 19.95 -7.72
C PHE A 122 12.70 20.20 -8.75
N SER A 123 12.93 21.45 -9.13
CA SER A 123 14.00 21.82 -10.07
C SER A 123 14.45 23.27 -9.86
N ARG A 124 15.72 23.54 -10.19
CA ARG A 124 16.31 24.89 -10.21
C ARG A 124 16.88 25.16 -11.59
N TYR A 125 16.59 26.34 -12.12
CA TYR A 125 17.15 26.84 -13.36
C TYR A 125 17.76 28.19 -13.08
N SER A 126 19.01 28.38 -13.47
CA SER A 126 19.67 29.66 -13.30
C SER A 126 20.30 30.10 -14.61
N TRP A 127 20.17 31.38 -14.92
CA TRP A 127 20.70 31.95 -16.15
C TRP A 127 21.13 33.40 -15.95
N TYR A 128 22.04 33.83 -16.82
CA TYR A 128 22.57 35.18 -16.80
C TYR A 128 21.74 36.10 -17.68
N THR A 129 21.34 37.26 -17.15
CA THR A 129 20.51 38.26 -17.84
C THR A 129 21.32 39.50 -18.18
N GLY A 130 22.42 39.33 -18.92
CA GLY A 130 23.24 40.45 -19.42
C GLY A 130 23.61 41.48 -18.34
N GLN A 131 23.41 42.78 -18.62
CA GLN A 131 23.74 43.88 -17.70
C GLN A 131 22.93 43.92 -16.38
N GLN A 132 21.90 43.09 -16.21
CA GLN A 132 20.95 43.15 -15.08
C GLN A 132 21.12 42.03 -14.04
N GLY A 133 22.19 41.24 -14.10
CA GLY A 133 22.50 40.25 -13.05
C GLY A 133 21.93 38.85 -13.29
N TYR A 134 22.05 38.00 -12.27
CA TYR A 134 21.75 36.56 -12.32
C TYR A 134 20.30 36.31 -11.90
N ARG A 135 19.57 35.51 -12.69
CA ARG A 135 18.20 35.08 -12.35
C ARG A 135 18.19 33.61 -12.02
N THR A 136 17.39 33.25 -11.01
CA THR A 136 17.20 31.87 -10.60
C THR A 136 15.71 31.58 -10.47
N SER A 137 15.23 30.58 -11.19
CA SER A 137 13.91 30.00 -11.01
C SER A 137 13.97 28.72 -10.19
N ILE A 138 13.03 28.57 -9.27
CA ILE A 138 12.85 27.36 -8.47
C ILE A 138 11.41 26.90 -8.67
N ILE A 139 11.23 25.63 -9.00
CA ILE A 139 9.93 25.00 -9.14
C ILE A 139 9.83 23.88 -8.12
N LEU A 140 8.76 23.87 -7.33
CA LEU A 140 8.43 22.84 -6.34
C LEU A 140 6.98 22.40 -6.56
N LYS A 141 6.76 21.12 -6.83
CA LYS A 141 5.44 20.49 -6.90
C LYS A 141 5.36 19.41 -5.84
N ALA A 142 4.45 19.57 -4.88
CA ALA A 142 4.18 18.53 -3.90
C ALA A 142 3.48 17.31 -4.57
N PRO A 143 3.75 16.08 -4.09
CA PRO A 143 3.02 14.90 -4.50
C PRO A 143 1.52 15.07 -4.24
N GLN A 144 0.70 14.55 -5.14
CA GLN A 144 -0.73 14.73 -5.02
C GLN A 144 -1.30 13.86 -3.88
N LYS A 145 -1.76 14.50 -2.80
CA LYS A 145 -2.52 13.85 -1.74
C LYS A 145 -3.48 14.84 -1.08
N TYR A 146 -4.78 14.71 -1.37
CA TYR A 146 -5.82 15.64 -0.91
C TYR A 146 -5.79 15.88 0.61
N GLU A 147 -5.59 14.84 1.41
CA GLU A 147 -5.60 14.96 2.87
C GLU A 147 -4.37 15.68 3.46
N ILE A 148 -3.34 15.89 2.65
CA ILE A 148 -2.09 16.57 3.02
C ILE A 148 -2.03 17.92 2.30
N ALA A 149 -1.79 17.92 1.00
CA ALA A 149 -1.67 19.09 0.17
C ALA A 149 -1.60 18.70 -1.30
N ASN A 150 -2.08 19.60 -2.16
CA ASN A 150 -1.89 19.51 -3.60
C ASN A 150 -1.57 20.90 -4.14
N TYR A 151 -0.30 21.29 -4.08
CA TYR A 151 0.14 22.59 -4.58
C TYR A 151 1.50 22.56 -5.28
N MET A 152 1.72 23.59 -6.10
CA MET A 152 2.88 23.85 -6.92
C MET A 152 3.30 25.31 -6.75
N LEU A 153 4.58 25.54 -6.51
CA LEU A 153 5.20 26.85 -6.49
C LEU A 153 6.22 26.93 -7.62
N SER A 154 6.05 27.92 -8.48
CA SER A 154 7.05 28.32 -9.46
C SER A 154 7.44 29.75 -9.18
N LEU A 155 8.71 29.98 -8.88
CA LEU A 155 9.22 31.31 -8.60
C LEU A 155 10.41 31.64 -9.50
N THR A 156 10.63 32.94 -9.67
CA THR A 156 11.81 33.52 -10.29
C THR A 156 12.31 34.63 -9.37
N HIS A 157 13.59 34.56 -9.03
CA HIS A 157 14.29 35.55 -8.22
C HIS A 157 15.34 36.25 -9.06
N ASP A 158 15.37 37.58 -8.94
CA ASP A 158 16.35 38.44 -9.57
C ASP A 158 17.33 38.97 -8.52
N THR A 159 18.59 38.55 -8.63
CA THR A 159 19.64 38.88 -7.65
C THR A 159 20.00 40.37 -7.62
N ALA A 160 19.86 41.08 -8.74
CA ALA A 160 20.21 42.50 -8.79
C ALA A 160 19.16 43.37 -8.13
N SER A 161 17.89 43.05 -8.35
CA SER A 161 16.74 43.81 -7.83
C SER A 161 16.20 43.25 -6.51
N GLN A 162 16.65 42.06 -6.09
CA GLN A 162 16.19 41.33 -4.90
C GLN A 162 14.67 41.08 -4.88
N TRP A 163 14.06 41.05 -6.07
CA TRP A 163 12.64 40.75 -6.24
C TRP A 163 12.43 39.26 -6.51
N THR A 164 11.42 38.71 -5.85
CA THR A 164 10.93 37.35 -6.09
C THR A 164 9.51 37.42 -6.64
N THR A 165 9.32 36.98 -7.88
CA THR A 165 8.01 36.80 -8.51
C THR A 165 7.63 35.33 -8.49
N ALA A 166 6.40 35.00 -8.11
CA ALA A 166 5.99 33.61 -7.94
C ALA A 166 4.53 33.36 -8.30
N LEU A 167 4.28 32.17 -8.83
CA LEU A 167 2.97 31.58 -9.03
C LEU A 167 2.82 30.38 -8.08
N LEU A 168 1.79 30.41 -7.26
CA LEU A 168 1.36 29.30 -6.42
C LEU A 168 0.03 28.78 -6.94
N ALA A 169 0.02 27.54 -7.40
CA ALA A 169 -1.18 26.85 -7.86
C ALA A 169 -1.50 25.73 -6.88
N GLY A 170 -2.72 25.68 -6.34
CA GLY A 170 -3.09 24.60 -5.44
C GLY A 170 -4.57 24.35 -5.30
N GLU A 171 -4.92 23.20 -4.74
CA GLU A 171 -6.31 22.81 -4.49
C GLU A 171 -6.86 23.50 -3.24
N ASP A 172 -8.03 24.13 -3.36
CA ASP A 172 -8.67 24.93 -2.29
C ASP A 172 -7.70 25.88 -1.57
N ILE A 173 -6.78 26.49 -2.33
CA ILE A 173 -5.66 27.26 -1.77
C ILE A 173 -6.02 28.70 -1.45
N ILE A 174 -7.04 29.24 -2.12
CA ILE A 174 -7.47 30.63 -2.02
C ILE A 174 -8.19 30.88 -0.68
N ASP A 175 -7.71 31.88 0.06
CA ASP A 175 -8.35 32.38 1.28
C ASP A 175 -9.46 33.38 0.91
N LEU A 176 -10.70 32.90 0.78
CA LEU A 176 -11.86 33.70 0.33
C LEU A 176 -12.27 34.82 1.30
N PHE A 177 -11.85 34.78 2.57
CA PHE A 177 -12.21 35.78 3.59
C PHE A 177 -10.98 36.22 4.42
N PRO A 178 -10.02 36.96 3.84
CA PRO A 178 -8.81 37.34 4.55
C PRO A 178 -9.09 38.53 5.49
N LEU A 179 -9.18 38.30 6.80
CA LEU A 179 -9.20 39.38 7.80
C LEU A 179 -7.77 39.72 8.28
N MET A 180 -7.54 41.00 8.58
CA MET A 180 -6.24 41.50 9.05
C MET A 180 -5.94 41.08 10.51
N GLU A 181 -6.94 40.68 11.29
CA GLU A 181 -6.79 40.26 12.70
C GLU A 181 -6.54 38.74 12.87
N ASP A 182 -6.46 38.00 11.77
CA ASP A 182 -6.41 36.53 11.76
C ASP A 182 -5.08 35.90 12.19
N TYR A 183 -4.07 36.71 12.55
CA TYR A 183 -2.74 36.23 12.97
C TYR A 183 -2.76 35.40 14.27
N ARG A 184 -3.91 35.31 14.96
CA ARG A 184 -4.11 34.61 16.24
C ARG A 184 -5.15 33.48 16.20
N SER A 185 -5.62 33.05 15.03
CA SER A 185 -6.68 32.05 14.97
C SER A 185 -6.23 30.69 15.54
N GLU A 186 -6.89 30.20 16.59
CA GLU A 186 -6.70 28.89 17.22
C GLU A 186 -7.23 27.70 16.39
N LEU A 187 -7.66 27.93 15.14
CA LEU A 187 -8.23 26.89 14.29
C LEU A 187 -7.18 25.81 13.98
N PRO A 188 -7.56 24.51 14.01
CA PRO A 188 -6.66 23.43 13.64
C PRO A 188 -6.09 23.65 12.24
N PHE A 189 -4.79 23.43 12.08
CA PHE A 189 -4.04 23.68 10.84
C PHE A 189 -4.67 23.02 9.58
N ARG A 190 -5.34 21.87 9.74
CA ARG A 190 -6.09 21.19 8.67
C ARG A 190 -7.24 22.01 8.08
N ALA A 191 -7.81 22.93 8.85
CA ALA A 191 -8.92 23.79 8.42
C ALA A 191 -8.45 25.12 7.80
N GLN A 192 -7.14 25.37 7.74
CA GLN A 192 -6.58 26.59 7.16
C GLN A 192 -6.16 26.36 5.71
N ALA A 193 -6.68 27.20 4.81
CA ALA A 193 -6.24 27.24 3.42
C ALA A 193 -4.73 27.52 3.36
N PRO A 194 -3.93 26.80 2.55
CA PRO A 194 -2.48 27.02 2.48
C PRO A 194 -2.10 28.47 2.15
N GLY A 195 -2.91 29.19 1.35
CA GLY A 195 -2.72 30.61 1.08
C GLY A 195 -2.74 31.49 2.33
N ARG A 196 -3.60 31.17 3.31
CA ARG A 196 -3.64 31.85 4.61
C ARG A 196 -2.37 31.61 5.41
N THR A 197 -1.89 30.37 5.47
CA THR A 197 -0.66 30.01 6.19
C THR A 197 0.57 30.69 5.59
N ILE A 198 0.64 30.77 4.26
CA ILE A 198 1.73 31.48 3.57
C ILE A 198 1.67 32.97 3.85
N ARG A 199 0.48 33.58 3.78
CA ARG A 199 0.27 35.00 4.11
C ARG A 199 0.71 35.33 5.53
N THR A 200 0.28 34.54 6.52
CA THR A 200 0.63 34.79 7.93
C THR A 200 2.11 34.56 8.19
N SER A 201 2.73 33.56 7.55
CA SER A 201 4.17 33.30 7.66
C SER A 201 5.01 34.45 7.07
N LEU A 202 4.62 34.97 5.91
CA LEU A 202 5.28 36.13 5.28
C LEU A 202 5.13 37.40 6.12
N ALA A 203 3.96 37.63 6.70
CA ALA A 203 3.71 38.78 7.58
C ALA A 203 4.53 38.71 8.89
N GLN A 204 4.87 37.51 9.37
CA GLN A 204 5.71 37.33 10.56
C GLN A 204 7.21 37.49 10.27
N SER A 205 7.63 37.49 9.00
CA SER A 205 9.05 37.46 8.59
C SER A 205 9.43 38.55 7.56
N PRO A 206 9.19 39.84 7.85
CA PRO A 206 9.48 40.94 6.92
C PRO A 206 10.95 41.06 6.49
N HIS A 207 11.87 40.68 7.38
CA HIS A 207 13.31 40.68 7.13
C HIS A 207 13.75 39.63 6.09
N MET A 208 12.88 38.68 5.72
CA MET A 208 13.19 37.57 4.81
C MET A 208 12.65 37.77 3.40
N TRP A 209 11.94 38.86 3.11
CA TRP A 209 11.27 39.04 1.82
C TRP A 209 12.23 39.10 0.62
N ASN A 210 13.48 39.51 0.85
CA ASN A 210 14.49 39.61 -0.21
C ASN A 210 15.19 38.26 -0.48
N ASN A 211 14.97 37.24 0.34
CA ASN A 211 15.64 35.95 0.18
C ASN A 211 14.85 35.02 -0.77
N PRO A 212 15.49 34.43 -1.80
CA PRO A 212 14.83 33.54 -2.76
C PRO A 212 14.26 32.27 -2.13
N LEU A 213 14.79 31.83 -0.99
CA LEU A 213 14.42 30.59 -0.32
C LEU A 213 13.26 30.76 0.66
N THR A 214 12.81 31.99 0.92
CA THR A 214 11.72 32.25 1.88
C THR A 214 10.43 31.56 1.49
N LEU A 215 9.96 31.72 0.25
CA LEU A 215 8.75 31.05 -0.24
C LEU A 215 8.90 29.51 -0.29
N PRO A 216 9.99 28.94 -0.86
CA PRO A 216 10.25 27.51 -0.79
C PRO A 216 10.23 26.93 0.63
N CYS A 217 10.88 27.60 1.57
CA CYS A 217 10.96 27.13 2.96
C CYS A 217 9.59 27.16 3.63
N ILE A 218 8.81 28.22 3.44
CA ILE A 218 7.43 28.30 3.97
C ILE A 218 6.59 27.15 3.42
N LEU A 219 6.66 26.89 2.11
CA LEU A 219 5.86 25.85 1.45
C LEU A 219 6.25 24.43 1.89
N VAL A 220 7.55 24.11 1.91
CA VAL A 220 8.04 22.80 2.36
C VAL A 220 7.71 22.58 3.84
N THR A 221 7.80 23.63 4.67
CA THR A 221 7.45 23.58 6.10
C THR A 221 5.94 23.41 6.32
N ASP A 222 5.10 24.12 5.55
CA ASP A 222 3.64 23.94 5.60
C ASP A 222 3.29 22.49 5.24
N HIS A 223 3.80 21.99 4.12
CA HIS A 223 3.59 20.61 3.67
C HIS A 223 3.98 19.60 4.76
N LEU A 224 5.16 19.79 5.37
CA LEU A 224 5.68 18.90 6.40
C LEU A 224 4.81 18.89 7.66
N LYS A 225 4.28 20.05 8.07
CA LYS A 225 3.34 20.15 9.20
C LYS A 225 2.02 19.44 8.90
N ARG A 226 1.48 19.58 7.68
CA ARG A 226 0.25 18.87 7.25
C ARG A 226 0.47 17.36 7.27
N LEU A 227 1.62 16.94 6.74
CA LEU A 227 2.05 15.55 6.73
C LEU A 227 2.19 14.97 8.14
N GLN A 228 2.86 15.69 9.05
CA GLN A 228 3.01 15.27 10.44
C GLN A 228 1.66 15.03 11.11
N GLN A 229 0.71 15.97 10.93
CA GLN A 229 -0.62 15.87 11.51
C GLN A 229 -1.42 14.70 10.93
N TYR A 230 -1.34 14.47 9.63
CA TYR A 230 -2.02 13.36 8.97
C TYR A 230 -1.44 12.01 9.42
N CYS A 231 -0.12 11.84 9.36
CA CYS A 231 0.57 10.59 9.65
C CYS A 231 0.47 10.22 11.14
N THR A 232 0.76 11.14 12.05
CA THR A 232 0.76 10.89 13.50
C THR A 232 -0.65 10.90 14.11
N GLY A 233 -1.59 11.62 13.49
CA GLY A 233 -2.99 11.69 13.90
C GLY A 233 -3.86 10.68 13.16
N SER A 234 -4.51 11.14 12.09
CA SER A 234 -5.60 10.42 11.40
C SER A 234 -5.18 9.04 10.89
N LEU A 235 -4.01 8.92 10.26
CA LEU A 235 -3.56 7.67 9.65
C LEU A 235 -3.25 6.62 10.72
N THR A 236 -2.49 7.00 11.75
CA THR A 236 -2.16 6.12 12.88
C THR A 236 -3.42 5.65 13.59
N GLN A 237 -4.39 6.55 13.85
CA GLN A 237 -5.65 6.18 14.47
C GLN A 237 -6.44 5.15 13.65
N GLN A 238 -6.50 5.30 12.33
CA GLN A 238 -7.20 4.36 11.45
C GLN A 238 -6.53 2.97 11.42
N VAL A 239 -5.19 2.93 11.43
CA VAL A 239 -4.42 1.68 11.58
C VAL A 239 -4.75 1.01 12.92
N MET A 240 -4.76 1.77 14.02
CA MET A 240 -5.09 1.24 15.35
C MET A 240 -6.51 0.67 15.42
N VAL A 241 -7.49 1.30 14.75
CA VAL A 241 -8.86 0.76 14.69
C VAL A 241 -8.89 -0.60 14.01
N ILE A 242 -8.14 -0.78 12.91
CA ILE A 242 -8.05 -2.08 12.21
C ILE A 242 -7.40 -3.14 13.11
N GLU A 243 -6.32 -2.78 13.80
CA GLU A 243 -5.63 -3.66 14.75
C GLU A 243 -6.56 -4.09 15.91
N GLU A 244 -7.36 -3.16 16.43
CA GLU A 244 -8.36 -3.44 17.47
C GLU A 244 -9.44 -4.39 16.96
N HIS A 245 -9.93 -4.21 15.72
CA HIS A 245 -10.93 -5.10 15.13
C HIS A 245 -10.36 -6.51 14.85
N LEU A 246 -9.06 -6.63 14.55
CA LEU A 246 -8.41 -7.93 14.43
C LEU A 246 -8.18 -8.58 15.81
N GLY A 247 -7.96 -7.77 16.85
CA GLY A 247 -7.85 -8.22 18.24
C GLY A 247 -6.50 -8.86 18.61
N VAL A 248 -5.50 -8.80 17.72
CA VAL A 248 -4.19 -9.47 17.91
C VAL A 248 -3.11 -8.54 18.45
N THR A 249 -3.25 -7.23 18.26
CA THR A 249 -2.24 -6.25 18.69
C THR A 249 -2.88 -5.05 19.37
N THR A 250 -2.36 -4.67 20.55
CA THR A 250 -2.67 -3.39 21.20
C THR A 250 -1.39 -2.57 21.31
N VAL A 251 -1.33 -1.43 20.61
CA VAL A 251 -0.13 -0.58 20.56
C VAL A 251 -0.37 0.69 21.39
N GLY A 252 0.64 1.10 22.18
CA GLY A 252 0.62 2.38 22.93
C GLY A 252 -0.15 2.34 24.25
N ARG A 253 0.43 1.77 25.31
CA ARG A 253 -0.14 1.92 26.67
C ARG A 253 0.12 3.32 27.23
N ARG A 254 -0.91 4.16 27.23
CA ARG A 254 -1.20 5.10 28.33
C ARG A 254 -2.64 4.94 28.78
N ASN A 255 -2.98 3.80 29.40
CA ASN A 255 -4.21 3.52 30.17
C ASN A 255 -5.54 4.16 29.66
N GLN A 256 -5.72 4.31 28.37
CA GLN A 256 -6.96 4.80 27.77
C GLN A 256 -7.32 3.86 26.64
N VAL A 257 -8.31 3.02 26.92
CA VAL A 257 -9.15 2.41 25.89
C VAL A 257 -9.59 3.54 24.95
N PRO A 258 -9.42 3.43 23.61
CA PRO A 258 -9.91 4.44 22.70
C PRO A 258 -11.41 4.66 22.93
N ARG A 259 -11.80 5.90 23.22
CA ARG A 259 -13.21 6.26 23.40
C ARG A 259 -13.91 6.27 22.04
N PHE A 260 -14.38 5.11 21.60
CA PHE A 260 -15.50 5.05 20.66
C PHE A 260 -16.53 4.05 21.15
N ARG A 261 -17.23 4.42 22.22
CA ARG A 261 -18.45 3.74 22.66
C ARG A 261 -19.64 4.49 22.01
N GLY A 262 -20.11 3.99 20.88
CA GLY A 262 -21.50 4.25 20.46
C GLY A 262 -22.46 3.80 21.57
N PRO A 263 -23.67 4.38 21.68
CA PRO A 263 -24.52 4.20 22.85
C PRO A 263 -25.12 2.79 22.86
N THR A 264 -24.39 1.82 23.40
CA THR A 264 -24.95 0.56 23.85
C THR A 264 -24.56 0.36 25.31
N ASN A 265 -25.57 0.50 26.17
CA ASN A 265 -25.48 0.20 27.58
C ASN A 265 -25.16 -1.29 27.74
N ARG A 266 -23.90 -1.63 28.03
CA ARG A 266 -23.53 -2.80 28.84
C ARG A 266 -22.20 -2.52 29.55
N ARG A 267 -22.28 -2.27 30.85
CA ARG A 267 -21.13 -2.36 31.76
C ARG A 267 -20.77 -3.83 31.88
N LEU A 268 -19.70 -4.28 31.23
CA LEU A 268 -19.08 -5.56 31.51
C LEU A 268 -18.12 -5.36 32.68
N GLN A 269 -18.43 -6.03 33.78
CA GLN A 269 -17.64 -6.05 35.01
C GLN A 269 -16.36 -6.87 34.81
N SER A 270 -15.37 -6.52 35.61
CA SER A 270 -13.97 -6.95 35.61
C SER A 270 -13.73 -8.42 36.01
N LYS A 271 -14.43 -9.39 35.41
CA LYS A 271 -14.09 -10.82 35.51
C LYS A 271 -13.85 -11.50 34.16
N ASP A 272 -14.00 -10.79 33.05
CA ASP A 272 -13.80 -11.31 31.69
C ASP A 272 -12.41 -10.96 31.10
N ALA A 273 -11.45 -10.53 31.93
CA ALA A 273 -10.09 -10.27 31.45
C ALA A 273 -9.38 -11.54 30.93
N ASP A 274 -9.83 -12.72 31.37
CA ASP A 274 -9.36 -14.02 30.85
C ASP A 274 -10.03 -14.43 29.52
N PHE A 275 -11.06 -13.71 29.07
CA PHE A 275 -11.71 -13.94 27.76
C PHE A 275 -10.96 -13.28 26.58
N LEU A 276 -9.94 -12.46 26.85
CA LEU A 276 -9.17 -11.76 25.82
C LEU A 276 -8.01 -12.59 25.21
N ASN A 277 -7.84 -13.85 25.63
CA ASN A 277 -6.76 -14.74 25.17
C ASN A 277 -7.25 -16.03 24.50
N LEU A 278 -8.54 -16.19 24.22
CA LEU A 278 -9.03 -17.33 23.44
C LEU A 278 -9.50 -16.88 22.07
N GLY A 279 -8.86 -17.43 21.04
CA GLY A 279 -9.15 -17.21 19.63
C GLY A 279 -10.63 -17.17 19.31
N ILE A 280 -11.17 -15.95 19.28
CA ILE A 280 -12.47 -15.65 18.71
C ILE A 280 -12.32 -15.96 17.23
N SER A 281 -13.05 -16.95 16.73
CA SER A 281 -13.10 -17.18 15.29
C SER A 281 -13.73 -15.95 14.66
N ILE A 282 -12.93 -15.19 13.91
CA ILE A 282 -13.41 -14.09 13.08
C ILE A 282 -14.52 -14.66 12.19
N SER A 283 -15.72 -14.08 12.29
CA SER A 283 -16.83 -14.51 11.45
C SER A 283 -16.54 -14.21 9.98
N ARG A 284 -17.11 -14.99 9.05
CA ARG A 284 -16.84 -14.84 7.60
C ARG A 284 -17.13 -13.42 7.07
N SER A 285 -18.13 -12.73 7.63
CA SER A 285 -18.45 -11.34 7.30
C SER A 285 -17.40 -10.35 7.82
N GLN A 286 -16.88 -10.56 9.03
CA GLN A 286 -15.79 -9.77 9.60
C GLN A 286 -14.48 -9.96 8.83
N THR A 287 -14.17 -11.18 8.37
CA THR A 287 -13.00 -11.47 7.53
C THR A 287 -13.03 -10.65 6.23
N HIS A 288 -14.16 -10.64 5.52
CA HIS A 288 -14.30 -9.87 4.29
C HIS A 288 -14.13 -8.37 4.55
N PHE A 289 -14.79 -7.84 5.57
CA PHE A 289 -14.67 -6.44 5.97
C PHE A 289 -13.22 -6.06 6.32
N LEU A 290 -12.54 -6.88 7.12
CA LEU A 290 -11.15 -6.66 7.51
C LEU A 290 -10.21 -6.73 6.32
N THR A 291 -10.41 -7.69 5.40
CA THR A 291 -9.60 -7.82 4.17
C THR A 291 -9.70 -6.56 3.32
N VAL A 292 -10.92 -6.06 3.09
CA VAL A 292 -11.14 -4.82 2.33
C VAL A 292 -10.54 -3.62 3.06
N SER A 293 -10.75 -3.53 4.38
CA SER A 293 -10.27 -2.41 5.20
C SER A 293 -8.74 -2.35 5.26
N ILE A 294 -8.08 -3.48 5.48
CA ILE A 294 -6.61 -3.59 5.51
C ILE A 294 -6.04 -3.23 4.13
N ASN A 295 -6.54 -3.84 3.05
CA ASN A 295 -6.04 -3.56 1.70
C ASN A 295 -6.26 -2.10 1.29
N SER A 296 -7.44 -1.54 1.55
CA SER A 296 -7.73 -0.13 1.31
C SER A 296 -6.79 0.79 2.09
N LYS A 297 -6.52 0.45 3.38
CA LYS A 297 -5.62 1.23 4.21
C LYS A 297 -4.17 1.12 3.76
N LEU A 298 -3.72 -0.08 3.39
CA LEU A 298 -2.37 -0.32 2.88
C LEU A 298 -2.13 0.48 1.60
N THR A 299 -3.07 0.49 0.66
CA THR A 299 -3.03 1.35 -0.52
C THR A 299 -2.91 2.83 -0.14
N SER A 300 -3.71 3.30 0.82
CA SER A 300 -3.62 4.68 1.31
C SER A 300 -2.25 5.00 1.94
N ILE A 301 -1.63 4.05 2.65
CA ILE A 301 -0.29 4.19 3.23
C ILE A 301 0.77 4.27 2.13
N LEU A 302 0.69 3.40 1.12
CA LEU A 302 1.60 3.39 -0.02
C LEU A 302 1.60 4.73 -0.78
N PHE A 303 0.42 5.30 -1.05
CA PHE A 303 0.34 6.65 -1.64
C PHE A 303 0.91 7.73 -0.72
N THR A 304 0.68 7.61 0.59
CA THR A 304 1.18 8.58 1.58
C THR A 304 2.71 8.56 1.68
N LYS A 305 3.36 7.41 1.45
CA LYS A 305 4.83 7.24 1.52
C LYS A 305 5.59 8.18 0.57
N LEU A 306 4.98 8.62 -0.53
CA LEU A 306 5.60 9.54 -1.49
C LEU A 306 5.81 10.94 -0.90
N SER A 307 4.89 11.42 -0.06
CA SER A 307 4.92 12.76 0.53
C SER A 307 6.11 13.03 1.49
N PRO A 308 6.43 12.18 2.49
CA PRO A 308 7.61 12.37 3.34
C PRO A 308 8.91 12.25 2.54
N LYS A 309 8.99 11.28 1.62
CA LYS A 309 10.16 11.08 0.76
C LYS A 309 10.44 12.35 -0.07
N TRP A 310 9.44 12.85 -0.79
CA TRP A 310 9.58 14.09 -1.55
C TRP A 310 9.95 15.28 -0.67
N ASN A 311 9.36 15.41 0.53
CA ASN A 311 9.67 16.54 1.41
C ASN A 311 11.11 16.46 1.94
N HIS A 312 11.61 15.27 2.24
CA HIS A 312 12.99 15.02 2.62
C HIS A 312 13.95 15.41 1.48
N GLU A 313 13.71 14.91 0.26
CA GLU A 313 14.51 15.21 -0.92
C GLU A 313 14.45 16.70 -1.30
N ALA A 314 13.27 17.32 -1.26
CA ALA A 314 13.09 18.75 -1.51
C ALA A 314 13.80 19.61 -0.46
N SER A 315 13.76 19.21 0.82
CA SER A 315 14.49 19.92 1.88
C SER A 315 16.01 19.80 1.69
N GLN A 316 16.51 18.62 1.31
CA GLN A 316 17.93 18.43 0.97
C GLN A 316 18.34 19.27 -0.25
N PHE A 317 17.48 19.36 -1.26
CA PHE A 317 17.68 20.21 -2.42
C PHE A 317 17.74 21.70 -2.04
N LEU A 318 16.86 22.19 -1.16
CA LEU A 318 16.96 23.56 -0.66
C LEU A 318 18.25 23.77 0.15
N LEU A 319 18.66 22.78 0.96
CA LEU A 319 19.91 22.83 1.71
C LEU A 319 21.14 22.88 0.79
N SER A 320 21.11 22.17 -0.34
CA SER A 320 22.21 22.24 -1.31
C SER A 320 22.32 23.64 -1.94
N ILE A 321 21.18 24.28 -2.25
CA ILE A 321 21.16 25.67 -2.75
C ILE A 321 21.74 26.65 -1.71
N VAL A 322 21.38 26.46 -0.44
CA VAL A 322 21.96 27.22 0.67
C VAL A 322 23.48 27.04 0.65
N ASN A 323 23.97 25.80 0.69
CA ASN A 323 25.40 25.49 0.81
C ASN A 323 26.26 25.90 -0.40
N GLU A 324 25.69 25.99 -1.60
CA GLU A 324 26.40 26.41 -2.82
C GLU A 324 26.63 27.92 -2.91
N SER A 325 25.89 28.73 -2.14
CA SER A 325 25.87 30.19 -2.26
C SER A 325 26.58 30.98 -1.13
N PRO A 326 27.64 30.50 -0.43
CA PRO A 326 28.20 31.21 0.72
C PRO A 326 28.88 32.55 0.36
N GLY A 327 29.19 32.78 -0.92
CA GLY A 327 29.88 33.97 -1.40
C GLY A 327 28.99 35.18 -1.73
N GLU A 328 27.73 34.95 -2.13
CA GLU A 328 26.81 35.99 -2.65
C GLU A 328 26.01 36.70 -1.55
N TRP A 329 25.79 36.05 -0.39
CA TRP A 329 24.93 36.54 0.71
C TRP A 329 25.69 37.16 1.89
N ARG A 330 26.87 37.73 1.63
CA ARG A 330 27.89 38.07 2.65
C ARG A 330 27.48 39.14 3.68
N GLY A 331 26.30 39.76 3.55
CA GLY A 331 25.74 40.75 4.49
C GLY A 331 24.68 40.25 5.47
N GLN A 332 24.21 38.98 5.38
CA GLN A 332 23.04 38.46 6.13
C GLN A 332 23.33 37.16 6.91
N SER A 333 24.50 37.05 7.54
CA SER A 333 24.98 35.81 8.18
C SER A 333 24.01 35.18 9.20
N LEU A 334 23.28 36.01 9.98
CA LEU A 334 22.34 35.51 10.99
C LEU A 334 21.09 34.86 10.36
N HIS A 335 20.49 35.50 9.35
CA HIS A 335 19.26 35.03 8.70
C HIS A 335 19.51 33.78 7.85
N TYR A 336 20.69 33.71 7.24
CA TYR A 336 21.14 32.53 6.51
C TYR A 336 21.26 31.32 7.45
N ASN A 337 21.78 31.50 8.66
CA ASN A 337 21.82 30.44 9.66
C ASN A 337 20.41 29.99 10.08
N GLN A 338 19.46 30.91 10.26
CA GLN A 338 18.08 30.56 10.62
C GLN A 338 17.38 29.73 9.53
N ILE A 339 17.51 30.09 8.24
CA ILE A 339 16.97 29.27 7.14
C ILE A 339 17.63 27.90 7.15
N ARG A 340 18.95 27.84 7.29
CA ARG A 340 19.70 26.59 7.28
C ARG A 340 19.25 25.66 8.40
N GLU A 341 19.16 26.17 9.63
CA GLU A 341 18.67 25.42 10.81
C GLU A 341 17.24 24.93 10.61
N LEU A 342 16.36 25.76 10.03
CA LEU A 342 14.98 25.35 9.71
C LEU A 342 14.95 24.21 8.68
N ILE A 343 15.75 24.29 7.62
CA ILE A 343 15.81 23.26 6.59
C ILE A 343 16.42 21.97 7.17
N GLU A 344 17.49 22.05 7.95
CA GLU A 344 18.10 20.90 8.63
C GLU A 344 17.10 20.22 9.57
N HIS A 345 16.32 21.00 10.32
CA HIS A 345 15.21 20.47 11.13
C HIS A 345 14.17 19.76 10.26
N ASN A 346 13.75 20.37 9.14
CA ASN A 346 12.78 19.79 8.22
C ASN A 346 13.28 18.47 7.60
N VAL A 347 14.56 18.37 7.24
CA VAL A 347 15.18 17.12 6.72
C VAL A 347 15.02 15.98 7.74
N CYS A 348 15.39 16.24 9.00
CA CYS A 348 15.28 15.27 10.09
C CYS A 348 13.82 14.88 10.37
N LEU A 349 12.92 15.85 10.43
CA LEU A 349 11.51 15.61 10.69
C LEU A 349 10.83 14.85 9.52
N ALA A 350 11.13 15.20 8.28
CA ALA A 350 10.64 14.48 7.10
C ALA A 350 11.10 13.02 7.12
N LYS A 351 12.37 12.77 7.48
CA LYS A 351 12.90 11.41 7.61
C LYS A 351 12.20 10.62 8.72
N SER A 352 12.01 11.25 9.88
CA SER A 352 11.27 10.64 11.00
C SER A 352 9.83 10.25 10.61
N ILE A 353 9.15 11.09 9.82
CA ILE A 353 7.79 10.78 9.35
C ILE A 353 7.81 9.69 8.27
N GLU A 354 8.81 9.67 7.39
CA GLU A 354 9.01 8.58 6.43
C GLU A 354 9.10 7.23 7.15
N ASP A 355 9.97 7.13 8.15
CA ASP A 355 10.18 5.92 8.94
C ASP A 355 8.90 5.53 9.70
N HIS A 356 8.14 6.52 10.18
CA HIS A 356 6.82 6.29 10.80
C HIS A 356 5.81 5.70 9.81
N VAL A 357 5.74 6.21 8.58
CA VAL A 357 4.84 5.68 7.53
C VAL A 357 5.25 4.27 7.12
N LEU A 358 6.55 3.99 6.98
CA LEU A 358 7.08 2.66 6.72
C LEU A 358 6.73 1.67 7.84
N CYS A 359 6.81 2.10 9.10
CA CYS A 359 6.37 1.31 10.24
C CYS A 359 4.86 0.99 10.19
N LEU A 360 4.02 1.97 9.83
CA LEU A 360 2.58 1.73 9.64
C LEU A 360 2.31 0.75 8.49
N GLN A 361 3.09 0.80 7.41
CA GLN A 361 3.00 -0.15 6.31
C GLN A 361 3.29 -1.57 6.79
N ALA A 362 4.45 -1.78 7.42
CA ALA A 362 4.85 -3.09 7.94
C ALA A 362 3.82 -3.65 8.94
N ARG A 363 3.26 -2.79 9.80
CA ARG A 363 2.19 -3.18 10.73
C ARG A 363 0.95 -3.69 10.00
N MET A 364 0.49 -3.02 8.94
CA MET A 364 -0.68 -3.45 8.18
C MET A 364 -0.44 -4.73 7.38
N GLU A 365 0.77 -4.92 6.83
CA GLU A 365 1.18 -6.17 6.18
C GLU A 365 1.12 -7.35 7.17
N LEU A 366 1.67 -7.16 8.39
CA LEU A 366 1.57 -8.17 9.45
C LEU A 366 0.11 -8.50 9.81
N GLN A 367 -0.78 -7.50 9.89
CA GLN A 367 -2.20 -7.76 10.16
C GLN A 367 -2.87 -8.56 9.04
N LEU A 368 -2.47 -8.32 7.77
CA LEU A 368 -2.97 -9.06 6.62
C LEU A 368 -2.55 -10.54 6.68
N ASP A 369 -1.29 -10.81 7.01
CA ASP A 369 -0.77 -12.17 7.17
C ASP A 369 -1.45 -12.95 8.31
N VAL A 370 -1.68 -12.26 9.44
CA VAL A 370 -2.43 -12.82 10.57
C VAL A 370 -3.87 -13.13 10.17
N LEU A 371 -4.53 -12.24 9.42
CA LEU A 371 -5.89 -12.47 8.92
C LEU A 371 -5.95 -13.70 8.01
N TYR A 372 -5.03 -13.84 7.05
CA TYR A 372 -4.98 -15.01 6.18
C TYR A 372 -4.71 -16.30 6.96
N SER A 373 -3.82 -16.25 7.94
CA SER A 373 -3.55 -17.39 8.84
C SER A 373 -4.80 -17.83 9.61
N PHE A 374 -5.60 -16.89 10.12
CA PHE A 374 -6.87 -17.19 10.78
C PHE A 374 -7.90 -17.80 9.82
N VAL A 375 -8.01 -17.30 8.60
CA VAL A 375 -8.90 -17.86 7.58
C VAL A 375 -8.53 -19.31 7.28
N ALA A 376 -7.25 -19.57 7.02
CA ALA A 376 -6.75 -20.92 6.78
C ALA A 376 -7.03 -21.86 7.96
N GLN A 377 -6.83 -21.39 9.21
CA GLN A 377 -7.12 -22.18 10.40
C GLN A 377 -8.62 -22.47 10.56
N SER A 378 -9.48 -21.48 10.27
CA SER A 378 -10.94 -21.63 10.30
C SER A 378 -11.41 -22.68 9.29
N ASP A 379 -10.94 -22.60 8.05
CA ASP A 379 -11.28 -23.55 6.98
C ASP A 379 -10.78 -24.96 7.32
N ASN A 380 -9.58 -25.08 7.88
CA ASN A 380 -9.05 -26.36 8.38
C ASN A 380 -9.93 -26.96 9.47
N ARG A 381 -10.45 -26.15 10.41
CA ARG A 381 -11.34 -26.60 11.48
C ARG A 381 -12.70 -27.02 10.93
N LEU A 382 -13.27 -26.25 9.99
CA LEU A 382 -14.53 -26.60 9.31
C LEU A 382 -14.38 -27.92 8.53
N ASN A 383 -13.29 -28.09 7.79
CA ASN A 383 -13.01 -29.32 7.08
C ASN A 383 -12.79 -30.51 8.02
N ALA A 384 -12.12 -30.32 9.16
CA ALA A 384 -11.97 -31.36 10.18
C ALA A 384 -13.33 -31.76 10.78
N HIS A 385 -14.21 -30.78 11.03
CA HIS A 385 -15.57 -31.03 11.52
C HIS A 385 -16.42 -31.76 10.47
N LEU A 386 -16.38 -31.32 9.21
CA LEU A 386 -17.06 -31.98 8.08
C LEU A 386 -16.57 -33.42 7.90
N ALA A 387 -15.25 -33.65 7.93
CA ALA A 387 -14.69 -35.00 7.86
C ALA A 387 -15.16 -35.88 9.04
N ALA A 388 -15.27 -35.31 10.25
CA ALA A 388 -15.78 -36.02 11.41
C ALA A 388 -17.29 -36.32 11.30
N SER A 389 -18.12 -35.41 10.77
CA SER A 389 -19.54 -35.66 10.53
C SER A 389 -19.75 -36.68 9.40
N THR A 390 -19.04 -36.57 8.28
CA THR A 390 -19.08 -37.56 7.18
C THR A 390 -18.61 -38.94 7.66
N GLY A 391 -17.64 -38.99 8.58
CA GLY A 391 -17.24 -40.23 9.25
C GLY A 391 -18.38 -40.88 10.04
N ARG A 392 -19.20 -40.09 10.74
CA ARG A 392 -20.41 -40.58 11.43
C ARG A 392 -21.49 -41.02 10.44
N ASP A 393 -21.75 -40.26 9.38
CA ASP A 393 -22.73 -40.65 8.35
C ASP A 393 -22.35 -41.97 7.68
N SER A 394 -21.04 -42.21 7.49
CA SER A 394 -20.53 -43.49 6.99
C SER A 394 -20.86 -44.66 7.93
N THR A 395 -20.86 -44.45 9.26
CA THR A 395 -21.27 -45.50 10.21
C THR A 395 -22.75 -45.81 10.11
N SER A 396 -23.61 -44.79 9.96
CA SER A 396 -25.05 -44.95 9.75
C SER A 396 -25.34 -45.69 8.44
N MET A 397 -24.66 -45.32 7.34
CA MET A 397 -24.81 -45.98 6.03
C MET A 397 -24.40 -47.46 6.09
N LYS A 398 -23.33 -47.78 6.83
CA LYS A 398 -22.88 -49.16 7.06
C LYS A 398 -23.89 -49.98 7.86
N ILE A 399 -24.53 -49.39 8.87
CA ILE A 399 -25.56 -50.06 9.67
C ILE A 399 -26.79 -50.38 8.80
N LEU A 400 -27.25 -49.45 7.97
CA LEU A 400 -28.39 -49.69 7.07
C LEU A 400 -28.08 -50.80 6.08
N ALA A 401 -26.89 -50.77 5.45
CA ALA A 401 -26.44 -51.82 4.54
C ALA A 401 -26.32 -53.20 5.23
N PHE A 402 -25.90 -53.22 6.51
CA PHE A 402 -25.86 -54.44 7.30
C PHE A 402 -27.28 -55.00 7.54
N ILE A 403 -28.23 -54.15 7.94
CA ILE A 403 -29.64 -54.52 8.13
C ILE A 403 -30.22 -55.09 6.82
N THR A 404 -30.04 -54.41 5.69
CA THR A 404 -30.56 -54.90 4.41
C THR A 404 -29.95 -56.24 4.01
N THR A 405 -28.64 -56.44 4.24
CA THR A 405 -27.95 -57.71 3.94
C THR A 405 -28.52 -58.90 4.73
N ILE A 406 -28.95 -58.68 5.98
CA ILE A 406 -29.60 -59.72 6.80
C ILE A 406 -30.99 -60.08 6.25
N PHE A 407 -31.79 -59.08 5.86
CA PHE A 407 -33.18 -59.29 5.49
C PHE A 407 -33.40 -59.68 4.02
N LEU A 408 -32.51 -59.28 3.11
CA LEU A 408 -32.65 -59.50 1.66
C LEU A 408 -32.80 -60.98 1.25
N PRO A 409 -32.03 -61.95 1.81
CA PRO A 409 -32.16 -63.35 1.41
C PRO A 409 -33.49 -63.96 1.86
N GLY A 410 -33.92 -63.65 3.10
CA GLY A 410 -35.18 -64.15 3.65
C GLY A 410 -36.39 -63.61 2.89
N THR A 411 -36.39 -62.31 2.56
CA THR A 411 -37.47 -61.70 1.78
C THR A 411 -37.52 -62.21 0.34
N PHE A 412 -36.37 -62.43 -0.31
CA PHE A 412 -36.30 -63.00 -1.67
C PHE A 412 -36.85 -64.44 -1.72
N ILE A 413 -36.47 -65.28 -0.76
CA ILE A 413 -37.02 -66.64 -0.65
C ILE A 413 -38.52 -66.58 -0.35
N ALA A 414 -38.99 -65.73 0.57
CA ALA A 414 -40.41 -65.57 0.83
C ALA A 414 -41.21 -65.13 -0.42
N THR A 415 -40.64 -64.27 -1.27
CA THR A 415 -41.27 -63.87 -2.53
C THR A 415 -41.29 -64.99 -3.56
N LEU A 416 -40.21 -65.76 -3.70
CA LEU A 416 -40.18 -66.94 -4.59
C LEU A 416 -41.22 -67.99 -4.19
N PHE A 417 -41.40 -68.22 -2.88
CA PHE A 417 -42.43 -69.14 -2.37
C PHE A 417 -43.85 -68.57 -2.50
N SER A 418 -44.02 -67.25 -2.70
CA SER A 418 -45.31 -66.60 -2.95
C SER A 418 -45.71 -66.61 -4.44
N MET A 419 -44.83 -67.04 -5.35
CA MET A 419 -45.16 -67.17 -6.77
C MET A 419 -45.95 -68.46 -7.00
N ASP A 420 -47.06 -68.39 -7.75
CA ASP A 420 -47.98 -69.51 -8.08
C ASP A 420 -47.34 -70.69 -8.83
N MET A 421 -46.04 -70.63 -9.13
CA MET A 421 -45.29 -71.69 -9.80
C MET A 421 -45.00 -72.90 -8.88
N PHE A 422 -45.19 -72.76 -7.56
CA PHE A 422 -45.05 -73.84 -6.58
C PHE A 422 -46.39 -74.11 -5.86
N ASP A 423 -46.99 -75.27 -6.08
CA ASP A 423 -48.28 -75.65 -5.48
C ASP A 423 -48.06 -76.40 -4.15
N TRP A 424 -48.16 -75.67 -3.03
CA TRP A 424 -47.81 -76.17 -1.68
C TRP A 424 -48.97 -76.84 -0.92
N LYS A 425 -50.03 -77.25 -1.65
CA LYS A 425 -51.18 -77.95 -1.07
C LYS A 425 -50.91 -79.45 -0.95
N SER A 426 -50.49 -79.89 0.24
CA SER A 426 -50.64 -81.29 0.64
C SER A 426 -52.13 -81.66 0.66
N ALA A 427 -52.53 -82.67 -0.11
CA ALA A 427 -53.91 -83.17 -0.16
C ALA A 427 -54.46 -83.52 1.25
N PRO A 428 -55.76 -83.31 1.52
CA PRO A 428 -56.30 -83.30 2.88
C PRO A 428 -56.82 -84.68 3.33
N SER A 429 -56.61 -85.01 4.59
CA SER A 429 -57.60 -85.72 5.40
C SER A 429 -57.40 -85.35 6.87
N ASP A 430 -58.40 -84.68 7.41
CA ASP A 430 -58.64 -84.36 8.82
C ASP A 430 -57.74 -83.31 9.49
N GLY A 431 -58.19 -82.06 9.34
CA GLY A 431 -58.46 -81.18 10.49
C GLY A 431 -57.37 -81.04 11.56
N SER A 432 -56.19 -80.53 11.21
CA SER A 432 -55.41 -79.60 12.07
C SER A 432 -54.02 -79.35 11.48
N SER A 433 -53.86 -78.24 10.75
CA SER A 433 -52.67 -77.37 10.81
C SER A 433 -52.81 -76.32 9.71
N ALA A 434 -52.91 -75.05 10.09
CA ALA A 434 -52.94 -73.90 9.17
C ALA A 434 -51.55 -73.60 8.54
N VAL A 435 -50.58 -74.50 8.72
CA VAL A 435 -49.21 -74.38 8.22
C VAL A 435 -48.85 -75.65 7.46
N SER A 436 -48.49 -75.52 6.18
CA SER A 436 -48.05 -76.63 5.32
C SER A 436 -46.84 -77.35 5.93
N SER A 437 -46.83 -78.69 5.89
CA SER A 437 -45.74 -79.57 6.37
C SER A 437 -44.38 -79.25 5.72
N GLN A 438 -44.39 -78.58 4.58
CA GLN A 438 -43.20 -78.19 3.81
C GLN A 438 -42.55 -76.88 4.28
N PHE A 439 -43.07 -76.23 5.33
CA PHE A 439 -42.51 -74.99 5.89
C PHE A 439 -41.04 -75.10 6.33
N TRP A 440 -40.56 -76.31 6.64
CA TRP A 440 -39.15 -76.54 6.99
C TRP A 440 -38.19 -76.26 5.82
N ILE A 441 -38.65 -76.37 4.56
CA ILE A 441 -37.84 -76.12 3.36
C ILE A 441 -37.48 -74.63 3.22
N TYR A 442 -38.34 -73.73 3.70
CA TYR A 442 -38.03 -72.30 3.81
C TYR A 442 -36.80 -72.08 4.70
N TRP A 443 -36.78 -72.68 5.91
CA TRP A 443 -35.65 -72.53 6.82
C TRP A 443 -34.39 -73.24 6.32
N ALA A 444 -34.54 -74.40 5.67
CA ALA A 444 -33.42 -75.15 5.09
C ALA A 444 -32.74 -74.43 3.91
N THR A 445 -33.43 -73.50 3.24
CA THR A 445 -32.87 -72.73 2.11
C THR A 445 -32.50 -71.30 2.49
N ALA A 446 -33.32 -70.61 3.28
CA ALA A 446 -33.08 -69.24 3.70
C ALA A 446 -31.91 -69.10 4.69
N ALA A 447 -31.75 -70.03 5.64
CA ALA A 447 -30.69 -69.93 6.65
C ALA A 447 -29.27 -70.10 6.05
N PRO A 448 -29.00 -71.09 5.17
CA PRO A 448 -27.71 -71.18 4.49
C PRO A 448 -27.44 -69.99 3.56
N LEU A 449 -28.44 -69.51 2.83
CA LEU A 449 -28.28 -68.36 1.95
C LEU A 449 -27.91 -67.09 2.73
N THR A 450 -28.55 -66.88 3.88
CA THR A 450 -28.23 -65.77 4.81
C THR A 450 -26.82 -65.92 5.39
N ALA A 451 -26.40 -67.16 5.72
CA ALA A 451 -25.05 -67.42 6.19
C ALA A 451 -23.99 -67.13 5.09
N VAL A 452 -24.29 -67.44 3.84
CA VAL A 452 -23.40 -67.16 2.69
C VAL A 452 -23.30 -65.65 2.42
N THR A 453 -24.41 -64.90 2.46
CA THR A 453 -24.36 -63.44 2.24
C THR A 453 -23.66 -62.71 3.37
N LEU A 454 -23.93 -63.09 4.63
CA LEU A 454 -23.19 -62.57 5.79
C LEU A 454 -21.72 -62.96 5.77
N GLY A 455 -21.40 -64.19 5.38
CA GLY A 455 -20.03 -64.68 5.23
C GLY A 455 -19.27 -63.92 4.15
N GLY A 456 -19.89 -63.68 2.99
CA GLY A 456 -19.31 -62.88 1.91
C GLY A 456 -19.08 -61.43 2.31
N TRP A 457 -20.04 -60.80 3.02
CA TRP A 457 -19.88 -59.45 3.55
C TRP A 457 -18.80 -59.38 4.62
N ALA A 458 -18.73 -60.35 5.55
CA ALA A 458 -17.73 -60.40 6.61
C ALA A 458 -16.32 -60.63 6.06
N LEU A 459 -16.17 -61.49 5.03
CA LEU A 459 -14.91 -61.70 4.32
C LEU A 459 -14.50 -60.41 3.61
N TRP A 460 -15.38 -59.80 2.82
CA TRP A 460 -15.10 -58.52 2.15
C TRP A 460 -14.72 -57.42 3.14
N TRP A 461 -15.43 -57.33 4.27
CA TRP A 461 -15.14 -56.37 5.35
C TRP A 461 -13.77 -56.62 6.01
N ASN A 462 -13.41 -57.87 6.28
CA ASN A 462 -12.09 -58.20 6.82
C ASN A 462 -10.97 -57.93 5.81
N PHE A 463 -11.19 -58.21 4.52
CA PHE A 463 -10.25 -57.87 3.45
C PHE A 463 -10.08 -56.35 3.29
N GLU A 464 -11.17 -55.60 3.31
CA GLU A 464 -11.16 -54.12 3.27
C GLU A 464 -10.41 -53.54 4.49
N LYS A 465 -10.62 -54.12 5.68
CA LYS A 465 -9.94 -53.72 6.92
C LYS A 465 -8.42 -53.99 6.88
N HIS A 466 -7.97 -54.99 6.12
CA HIS A 466 -6.54 -55.24 5.86
C HIS A 466 -5.98 -54.38 4.71
N SER A 467 -6.80 -53.92 3.77
CA SER A 467 -6.41 -53.00 2.70
C SER A 467 -6.22 -51.55 3.20
N HIS A 468 -6.85 -51.16 4.32
CA HIS A 468 -6.62 -49.86 4.99
C HIS A 468 -5.56 -49.92 6.09
N GLY A 469 -4.34 -50.29 5.70
CA GLY A 469 -3.14 -50.05 6.52
C GLY A 469 -2.68 -48.59 6.47
N LEU A 470 -2.84 -47.88 7.60
CA LEU A 470 -2.22 -46.60 8.06
C LEU A 470 -3.13 -45.35 8.14
N PRO A 471 -3.32 -44.75 9.34
CA PRO A 471 -3.80 -43.39 9.47
C PRO A 471 -2.67 -42.39 9.16
N ARG A 472 -2.42 -42.12 7.87
CA ARG A 472 -1.41 -41.14 7.39
C ARG A 472 -1.97 -39.72 7.15
N ARG A 473 -3.25 -39.46 7.45
CA ARG A 473 -3.94 -38.21 7.08
C ARG A 473 -3.66 -37.00 8.01
N SER A 474 -3.30 -37.21 9.28
CA SER A 474 -3.01 -36.11 10.24
C SER A 474 -1.59 -35.50 10.10
N ALA A 475 -0.61 -36.29 9.67
CA ALA A 475 0.76 -35.82 9.45
C ALA A 475 0.93 -35.08 8.10
N ARG A 476 0.13 -35.45 7.09
CA ARG A 476 0.18 -34.86 5.74
C ARG A 476 -0.19 -33.38 5.72
N ASN A 477 -1.22 -32.98 6.49
CA ASN A 477 -1.70 -31.59 6.53
C ASN A 477 -0.74 -30.64 7.27
N ARG A 478 -0.03 -31.11 8.30
CA ARG A 478 1.01 -30.29 8.97
C ARG A 478 2.19 -30.00 8.06
N ASN A 479 2.57 -30.98 7.22
CA ASN A 479 3.71 -30.83 6.34
C ASN A 479 3.44 -29.85 5.20
N SER A 480 2.23 -29.86 4.59
CA SER A 480 1.89 -28.89 3.54
C SER A 480 1.80 -27.46 4.06
N LEU A 481 1.23 -27.24 5.25
CA LEU A 481 1.19 -25.93 5.89
C LEU A 481 2.59 -25.43 6.28
N LYS A 482 3.46 -26.35 6.74
CA LYS A 482 4.85 -26.01 7.05
C LYS A 482 5.63 -25.61 5.79
N ILE A 483 5.41 -26.32 4.67
CA ILE A 483 6.02 -25.99 3.37
C ILE A 483 5.57 -24.60 2.92
N GLU A 484 4.28 -24.28 3.06
CA GLU A 484 3.75 -22.95 2.71
C GLU A 484 4.39 -21.84 3.54
N PHE A 485 4.45 -22.02 4.86
CA PHE A 485 5.08 -21.07 5.75
C PHE A 485 6.57 -20.88 5.44
N GLN A 486 7.28 -21.97 5.09
CA GLN A 486 8.69 -21.91 4.69
C GLN A 486 8.89 -21.20 3.34
N SER A 487 7.96 -21.34 2.40
CA SER A 487 7.98 -20.61 1.10
C SER A 487 7.75 -19.11 1.27
N ILE A 488 6.86 -18.71 2.19
CA ILE A 488 6.65 -17.30 2.56
C ILE A 488 7.92 -16.71 3.20
N GLN A 489 8.53 -17.43 4.15
CA GLN A 489 9.79 -16.99 4.77
C GLN A 489 10.92 -16.87 3.75
N LEU A 490 11.01 -17.82 2.80
CA LEU A 490 11.99 -17.75 1.72
C LEU A 490 11.75 -16.52 0.83
N SER A 491 10.50 -16.22 0.50
CA SER A 491 10.15 -15.03 -0.29
C SER A 491 10.53 -13.72 0.39
N HIS A 492 10.32 -13.61 1.72
CA HIS A 492 10.79 -12.46 2.50
C HIS A 492 12.32 -12.36 2.51
N ALA A 493 13.01 -13.48 2.77
CA ALA A 493 14.47 -13.51 2.76
C ALA A 493 15.08 -13.11 1.41
N LEU A 494 14.45 -13.51 0.29
CA LEU A 494 14.86 -13.09 -1.05
C LEU A 494 14.65 -11.59 -1.25
N LYS A 495 13.51 -11.01 -0.83
CA LYS A 495 13.25 -9.57 -0.91
C LYS A 495 14.23 -8.75 -0.06
N ASP A 496 14.51 -9.20 1.16
CA ASP A 496 15.49 -8.55 2.04
C ASP A 496 16.90 -8.62 1.44
N ALA A 497 17.27 -9.75 0.83
CA ALA A 497 18.55 -9.91 0.15
C ALA A 497 18.66 -9.01 -1.10
N ILE A 498 17.58 -8.85 -1.87
CA ILE A 498 17.52 -7.92 -3.01
C ILE A 498 17.77 -6.50 -2.51
N SER A 499 16.98 -6.03 -1.53
CA SER A 499 17.14 -4.68 -0.97
C SER A 499 18.54 -4.45 -0.43
N THR A 500 19.08 -5.40 0.34
CA THR A 500 20.44 -5.32 0.90
C THR A 500 21.50 -5.24 -0.21
N THR A 501 21.31 -5.96 -1.31
CA THR A 501 22.24 -5.94 -2.45
C THR A 501 22.15 -4.63 -3.22
N GLU A 502 20.95 -4.12 -3.47
CA GLU A 502 20.72 -2.85 -4.17
C GLU A 502 21.34 -1.67 -3.39
N ASP A 503 21.18 -1.67 -2.07
CA ASP A 503 21.71 -0.67 -1.14
C ASP A 503 23.23 -0.79 -0.91
N SER A 504 23.84 -1.92 -1.29
CA SER A 504 25.28 -2.15 -1.12
C SER A 504 26.13 -1.41 -2.17
N GLN A 505 27.37 -1.09 -1.82
CA GLN A 505 28.36 -0.63 -2.80
C GLN A 505 28.81 -1.78 -3.70
N ASN A 506 29.41 -1.46 -4.86
CA ASN A 506 29.97 -2.49 -5.75
C ASN A 506 31.02 -3.34 -5.01
N PHE A 507 30.97 -4.64 -5.19
CA PHE A 507 31.82 -5.60 -4.49
C PHE A 507 33.25 -5.54 -5.00
N THR A 508 34.21 -5.68 -4.09
CA THR A 508 35.61 -5.92 -4.43
C THR A 508 35.79 -7.31 -5.05
N GLY A 509 36.96 -7.61 -5.64
CA GLY A 509 37.24 -8.93 -6.22
C GLY A 509 37.11 -10.07 -5.20
N ASP A 510 37.60 -9.88 -3.98
CA ASP A 510 37.52 -10.87 -2.90
C ASP A 510 36.09 -11.07 -2.38
N GLU A 511 35.29 -10.01 -2.32
CA GLU A 511 33.87 -10.09 -1.95
C GLU A 511 33.04 -10.75 -3.07
N SER A 512 33.33 -10.40 -4.32
CA SER A 512 32.70 -11.02 -5.50
C SER A 512 32.95 -12.52 -5.54
N ASN A 513 34.17 -12.96 -5.19
CA ASN A 513 34.49 -14.38 -5.07
C ASN A 513 33.64 -15.09 -3.99
N LYS A 514 33.47 -14.47 -2.81
CA LYS A 514 32.66 -15.03 -1.71
C LYS A 514 31.19 -15.12 -2.10
N VAL A 515 30.64 -14.08 -2.74
CA VAL A 515 29.24 -14.05 -3.20
C VAL A 515 29.03 -15.09 -4.30
N ALA A 516 29.94 -15.16 -5.28
CA ALA A 516 29.87 -16.16 -6.35
C ALA A 516 29.93 -17.60 -5.80
N ALA A 517 30.83 -17.88 -4.86
CA ALA A 517 30.93 -19.19 -4.20
C ALA A 517 29.62 -19.56 -3.48
N ALA A 518 28.98 -18.61 -2.79
CA ALA A 518 27.71 -18.85 -2.12
C ALA A 518 26.57 -19.20 -3.11
N PHE A 519 26.52 -18.52 -4.26
CA PHE A 519 25.54 -18.84 -5.31
C PHE A 519 25.80 -20.22 -5.94
N ILE A 520 27.06 -20.58 -6.17
CA ILE A 520 27.45 -21.91 -6.68
C ILE A 520 27.03 -23.00 -5.68
N ASP A 521 27.20 -22.78 -4.38
CA ASP A 521 26.79 -23.72 -3.33
C ASP A 521 25.25 -23.84 -3.16
N LEU A 522 24.51 -22.81 -3.59
CA LEU A 522 23.05 -22.79 -3.55
C LEU A 522 22.43 -23.53 -4.73
N GLN A 523 23.03 -23.45 -5.92
CA GLN A 523 22.49 -24.06 -7.14
C GLN A 523 22.08 -25.54 -6.98
N PRO A 524 22.93 -26.45 -6.44
CA PRO A 524 22.55 -27.86 -6.32
C PRO A 524 21.44 -28.07 -5.29
N LYS A 525 21.37 -27.22 -4.26
CA LYS A 525 20.30 -27.27 -3.24
C LYS A 525 18.97 -26.82 -3.82
N ILE A 526 18.98 -25.78 -4.65
CA ILE A 526 17.78 -25.30 -5.37
C ILE A 526 17.29 -26.40 -6.30
N SER A 527 18.14 -26.93 -7.17
CA SER A 527 17.75 -28.00 -8.09
C SER A 527 17.22 -29.24 -7.37
N SER A 528 17.89 -29.69 -6.30
CA SER A 528 17.41 -30.83 -5.51
C SER A 528 16.07 -30.55 -4.83
N THR A 529 15.86 -29.33 -4.34
CA THR A 529 14.57 -28.94 -3.71
C THR A 529 13.45 -28.93 -4.74
N LEU A 530 13.69 -28.36 -5.92
CA LEU A 530 12.73 -28.34 -7.02
C LEU A 530 12.40 -29.74 -7.54
N ASP A 531 13.40 -30.60 -7.75
CA ASP A 531 13.19 -32.00 -8.14
C ASP A 531 12.41 -32.77 -7.06
N ASN A 532 12.68 -32.49 -5.77
CA ASN A 532 11.91 -33.06 -4.67
C ASN A 532 10.45 -32.61 -4.71
N ILE A 533 10.17 -31.31 -4.94
CA ILE A 533 8.82 -30.77 -5.08
C ILE A 533 8.09 -31.50 -6.22
N VAL A 534 8.70 -31.55 -7.41
CA VAL A 534 8.16 -32.28 -8.59
C VAL A 534 7.89 -33.75 -8.28
N SER A 535 8.80 -34.45 -7.60
CA SER A 535 8.59 -35.86 -7.21
C SER A 535 7.38 -36.07 -6.30
N LYS A 536 6.97 -35.04 -5.57
CA LYS A 536 5.82 -35.04 -4.67
C LYS A 536 4.55 -34.51 -5.33
N LYS A 537 4.56 -34.15 -6.62
CA LYS A 537 3.38 -33.72 -7.38
C LYS A 537 2.13 -34.59 -7.14
N PRO A 538 2.18 -35.94 -7.17
CA PRO A 538 1.00 -36.76 -6.89
C PRO A 538 0.37 -36.52 -5.51
N GLN A 539 1.18 -36.08 -4.54
CA GLN A 539 0.76 -35.74 -3.17
C GLN A 539 0.15 -34.33 -3.08
N PHE A 540 0.53 -33.42 -3.98
CA PHE A 540 -0.06 -32.08 -4.10
C PHE A 540 -1.37 -32.10 -4.91
N ASP A 541 -1.44 -32.94 -5.95
CA ASP A 541 -2.64 -33.11 -6.79
C ASP A 541 -3.83 -33.68 -6.02
N THR A 542 -3.56 -34.59 -5.07
CA THR A 542 -4.62 -35.23 -4.26
C THR A 542 -5.13 -34.37 -3.09
N GLY A 543 -4.63 -33.13 -2.97
CA GLY A 543 -5.25 -32.11 -2.12
C GLY A 543 -5.11 -32.29 -0.61
N LEU A 544 -5.25 -31.19 0.10
CA LEU A 544 -5.63 -31.20 1.51
C LEU A 544 -7.03 -31.81 1.60
N LEU A 545 -7.15 -33.02 2.17
CA LEU A 545 -8.43 -33.71 2.42
C LEU A 545 -9.30 -34.05 1.17
N GLY A 546 -8.73 -34.14 -0.04
CA GLY A 546 -9.47 -34.61 -1.22
C GLY A 546 -10.56 -33.67 -1.75
N ILE A 547 -10.44 -32.36 -1.47
CA ILE A 547 -11.43 -31.32 -1.86
C ILE A 547 -10.93 -30.46 -3.05
N GLY A 548 -9.72 -30.72 -3.56
CA GLY A 548 -9.13 -30.00 -4.70
C GLY A 548 -7.60 -30.00 -4.64
N SER A 549 -6.96 -29.85 -5.80
CA SER A 549 -5.50 -29.89 -5.96
C SER A 549 -4.83 -28.65 -5.36
N VAL A 550 -3.76 -28.82 -4.57
CA VAL A 550 -2.90 -27.72 -4.07
C VAL A 550 -1.82 -27.36 -5.11
N SER A 551 -1.80 -28.04 -6.26
CA SER A 551 -0.85 -27.79 -7.35
C SER A 551 -0.93 -26.36 -7.87
N PHE A 552 -2.09 -25.70 -7.78
CA PHE A 552 -2.21 -24.26 -8.08
C PHE A 552 -1.36 -23.39 -7.16
N LEU A 553 -1.38 -23.65 -5.85
CA LEU A 553 -0.62 -22.89 -4.86
C LEU A 553 0.88 -23.13 -5.01
N VAL A 554 1.28 -24.40 -5.21
CA VAL A 554 2.68 -24.75 -5.48
C VAL A 554 3.17 -24.09 -6.76
N LYS A 555 2.36 -24.08 -7.83
CA LYS A 555 2.67 -23.38 -9.07
C LYS A 555 2.83 -21.87 -8.85
N TRP A 556 1.96 -21.25 -8.05
CA TRP A 556 2.05 -19.83 -7.72
C TRP A 556 3.35 -19.52 -6.94
N ASN A 557 3.68 -20.30 -5.91
CA ASN A 557 4.92 -20.14 -5.14
C ASN A 557 6.15 -20.33 -6.02
N LEU A 558 6.18 -21.37 -6.85
CA LEU A 558 7.28 -21.61 -7.80
C LEU A 558 7.47 -20.45 -8.78
N GLN A 559 6.39 -19.81 -9.23
CA GLN A 559 6.46 -18.64 -10.11
C GLN A 559 7.02 -17.42 -9.35
N GLN A 560 6.52 -17.14 -8.15
CA GLN A 560 7.01 -16.02 -7.33
C GLN A 560 8.48 -16.18 -6.93
N GLU A 561 8.88 -17.37 -6.48
CA GLU A 561 10.27 -17.66 -6.08
C GLU A 561 11.23 -17.59 -7.28
N LYS A 562 10.79 -18.02 -8.47
CA LYS A 562 11.55 -17.86 -9.71
C LYS A 562 11.79 -16.38 -10.03
N ASP A 563 10.74 -15.57 -9.99
CA ASP A 563 10.82 -14.14 -10.33
C ASP A 563 11.72 -13.39 -9.32
N LEU A 564 11.55 -13.64 -8.02
CA LEU A 564 12.41 -13.07 -6.97
C LEU A 564 13.86 -13.55 -7.09
N SER A 565 14.09 -14.83 -7.41
CA SER A 565 15.45 -15.35 -7.63
C SER A 565 16.11 -14.70 -8.85
N ALA A 566 15.34 -14.39 -9.90
CA ALA A 566 15.86 -13.70 -11.08
C ALA A 566 16.23 -12.24 -10.76
N ASP A 567 15.41 -11.55 -9.97
CA ASP A 567 15.68 -10.17 -9.57
C ASP A 567 16.89 -10.08 -8.62
N LEU A 568 17.02 -11.01 -7.67
CA LEU A 568 18.23 -11.14 -6.86
C LEU A 568 19.46 -11.41 -7.72
N GLY A 569 19.36 -12.33 -8.68
CA GLY A 569 20.44 -12.64 -9.62
C GLY A 569 20.89 -11.41 -10.41
N LYS A 570 19.96 -10.59 -10.91
CA LYS A 570 20.27 -9.33 -11.61
C LYS A 570 20.91 -8.29 -10.70
N ALA A 571 20.37 -8.10 -9.50
CA ALA A 571 20.90 -7.15 -8.52
C ALA A 571 22.33 -7.50 -8.12
N VAL A 572 22.63 -8.78 -7.91
CA VAL A 572 23.98 -9.26 -7.60
C VAL A 572 24.93 -9.08 -8.79
N VAL A 573 24.52 -9.46 -10.00
CA VAL A 573 25.34 -9.29 -11.22
C VAL A 573 25.77 -7.83 -11.40
N ALA A 574 24.87 -6.87 -11.14
CA ALA A 574 25.16 -5.45 -11.26
C ALA A 574 26.22 -4.94 -10.26
N LYS A 575 26.48 -5.68 -9.17
CA LYS A 575 27.43 -5.30 -8.10
C LYS A 575 28.74 -6.09 -8.16
N LEU A 576 28.81 -7.20 -8.90
CA LEU A 576 30.01 -8.05 -9.00
C LEU A 576 31.15 -7.38 -9.80
N ALA A 577 32.39 -7.64 -9.41
CA ALA A 577 33.57 -7.30 -10.20
C ALA A 577 33.83 -8.34 -11.32
N GLU A 578 34.50 -7.93 -12.40
CA GLU A 578 35.00 -8.86 -13.41
C GLU A 578 36.13 -9.75 -12.83
N PRO A 579 36.21 -11.05 -13.18
CA PRO A 579 35.44 -11.76 -14.21
C PRO A 579 34.10 -12.38 -13.71
N TYR A 580 33.69 -12.14 -12.47
CA TYR A 580 32.51 -12.80 -11.90
C TYR A 580 31.20 -12.31 -12.52
N ALA A 581 31.12 -11.01 -12.84
CA ALA A 581 29.95 -10.41 -13.47
C ALA A 581 29.63 -11.04 -14.85
N SER A 582 30.65 -11.38 -15.64
CA SER A 582 30.46 -11.99 -16.96
C SER A 582 30.05 -13.47 -16.91
N VAL A 583 30.35 -14.18 -15.83
CA VAL A 583 30.04 -15.62 -15.67
C VAL A 583 28.74 -15.86 -14.90
N ALA A 584 28.37 -14.97 -13.97
CA ALA A 584 27.18 -15.10 -13.13
C ALA A 584 25.84 -15.31 -13.89
N PRO A 585 25.59 -14.70 -15.07
CA PRO A 585 24.39 -14.98 -15.85
C PRO A 585 24.20 -16.45 -16.21
N LEU A 586 25.28 -17.20 -16.48
CA LEU A 586 25.19 -18.63 -16.79
C LEU A 586 24.61 -19.45 -15.63
N LEU A 587 24.93 -19.08 -14.40
CA LEU A 587 24.41 -19.74 -13.21
C LEU A 587 22.93 -19.35 -12.97
N ASN A 588 22.59 -18.09 -13.18
CA ASN A 588 21.22 -17.60 -13.09
C ASN A 588 20.32 -18.31 -14.11
N ASP A 589 20.81 -18.54 -15.33
CA ASP A 589 20.08 -19.26 -16.37
C ASP A 589 19.85 -20.73 -15.99
N GLN A 590 20.82 -21.39 -15.33
CA GLN A 590 20.64 -22.75 -14.81
C GLN A 590 19.58 -22.83 -13.71
N ILE A 591 19.55 -21.84 -12.81
CA ILE A 591 18.53 -21.74 -11.77
C ILE A 591 17.16 -21.50 -12.41
N ALA A 592 17.05 -20.55 -13.33
CA ALA A 592 15.81 -20.27 -14.06
C ALA A 592 15.29 -21.51 -14.81
N ALA A 593 16.17 -22.24 -15.50
CA ALA A 593 15.81 -23.48 -16.19
C ALA A 593 15.30 -24.57 -15.23
N ALA A 594 15.86 -24.67 -14.02
CA ALA A 594 15.38 -25.60 -13.01
C ALA A 594 13.96 -25.23 -12.53
N PHE A 595 13.69 -23.94 -12.33
CA PHE A 595 12.34 -23.46 -12.00
C PHE A 595 11.35 -23.69 -13.14
N GLU A 596 11.74 -23.44 -14.40
CA GLU A 596 10.88 -23.71 -15.57
C GLU A 596 10.54 -25.19 -15.70
N LYS A 597 11.53 -26.08 -15.49
CA LYS A 597 11.30 -27.53 -15.45
C LYS A 597 10.31 -27.92 -14.35
N ALA A 598 10.41 -27.31 -13.17
CA ALA A 598 9.48 -27.54 -12.08
C ALA A 598 8.08 -27.01 -12.42
N LEU A 599 7.95 -25.79 -12.91
CA LEU A 599 6.68 -25.17 -13.31
C LEU A 599 5.97 -25.97 -14.41
N ALA A 600 6.71 -26.46 -15.41
CA ALA A 600 6.19 -27.31 -16.47
C ALA A 600 5.58 -28.61 -15.92
N ALA A 601 6.13 -29.15 -14.83
CA ALA A 601 5.56 -30.32 -14.19
C ALA A 601 4.23 -30.03 -13.48
N TYR A 602 3.93 -28.78 -13.09
CA TYR A 602 2.70 -28.37 -12.40
C TYR A 602 1.67 -27.66 -13.31
N ASN A 603 1.91 -27.63 -14.62
CA ASN A 603 1.00 -27.07 -15.62
C ASN A 603 -0.20 -27.95 -15.94
#